data_AF-A0A4U3A0G5-F1
#
_entry.id   AF-A0A4U3A0G5-F1
#
_cell.length_a   1.000
_cell.length_b   1.000
_cell.length_c   1.000
_cell.angle_alpha   90.00
_cell.angle_beta   90.00
_cell.angle_gamma   90.00
#
_symmetry.space_group_name_H-M   'P 1'
#
loop_
_entity.id
_entity.type
_entity.pdbx_description
1 polymer ?
#
loop_
_entity_poly.entity_id
_entity_poly.type
_entity_poly.pdbx_seq_one_letter_code
_entity_poly.pdbx_strand_id
1 'polypeptide(L)'
;LERNITSVSELESWLLDELRVTAEIEEEITSSLIAMYRDTNDRNKRNLHMYNQNTIQPLLKRYNAKFDQKFRESPFSDLLNEQKYSFMKKARLVKSKMFNEKNIALSIKEQKLITKYREIISNISINWE
;
A
#
# COMPACT_ATOMS: atom_id res chain seq x y z
N LEU A 1 -14.62 7.26 1.81
CA LEU A 1 -14.21 8.43 2.62
C LEU A 1 -15.42 9.26 3.05
N GLU A 2 -16.36 9.51 2.14
CA GLU A 2 -17.56 10.32 2.42
C GLU A 2 -18.63 9.66 3.31
N ARG A 3 -18.50 8.37 3.64
CA ARG A 3 -19.47 7.68 4.51
C ARG A 3 -19.53 8.38 5.87
N ASN A 4 -20.71 8.86 6.26
CA ASN A 4 -20.96 9.37 7.61
C ASN A 4 -20.95 8.17 8.58
N ILE A 5 -20.28 8.33 9.72
CA ILE A 5 -20.17 7.28 10.74
C ILE A 5 -20.78 7.86 12.01
N THR A 6 -21.85 7.22 12.49
CA THR A 6 -22.68 7.70 13.60
C THR A 6 -22.72 6.75 14.78
N SER A 7 -22.04 5.60 14.67
CA SER A 7 -21.91 4.63 15.76
C SER A 7 -20.60 3.85 15.68
N VAL A 8 -20.26 3.15 16.78
CA VAL A 8 -19.11 2.23 16.83
C VAL A 8 -19.28 1.08 15.85
N SER A 9 -20.49 0.52 15.71
CA SER A 9 -20.75 -0.57 14.77
C SER A 9 -20.56 -0.14 13.31
N GLU A 10 -20.98 1.08 12.97
CA GLU A 10 -20.73 1.65 11.64
C GLU A 10 -19.24 1.91 11.40
N LEU A 11 -18.48 2.31 12.42
CA LEU A 11 -17.02 2.44 12.32
C LEU A 11 -16.38 1.07 12.05
N GLU A 12 -16.78 0.02 12.76
CA GLU A 12 -16.29 -1.35 12.53
C GLU A 12 -16.60 -1.84 11.11
N SER A 13 -17.82 -1.63 10.62
CA SER A 13 -18.19 -1.96 9.25
C SER A 13 -17.36 -1.18 8.23
N TRP A 14 -17.13 0.11 8.47
CA TRP A 14 -16.29 0.94 7.62
C TRP A 14 -14.83 0.45 7.59
N LEU A 15 -14.27 0.02 8.74
CA LEU A 15 -12.93 -0.57 8.82
C LEU A 15 -12.82 -1.87 8.01
N LEU A 16 -13.86 -2.69 8.00
CA LEU A 16 -13.88 -3.93 7.21
C LEU A 16 -13.93 -3.64 5.70
N ASP A 17 -14.73 -2.66 5.29
CA ASP A 17 -14.79 -2.23 3.88
C ASP A 17 -13.45 -1.63 3.42
N GLU A 18 -12.82 -0.82 4.27
CA GLU A 18 -11.47 -0.27 4.01
C GLU A 18 -10.44 -1.39 3.85
N LEU A 19 -10.46 -2.37 4.75
CA LEU A 19 -9.56 -3.52 4.71
C LEU A 19 -9.75 -4.31 3.42
N ARG A 20 -11.00 -4.59 3.04
CA ARG A 20 -11.32 -5.36 1.84
C ARG A 20 -10.79 -4.67 0.59
N VAL A 21 -11.11 -3.39 0.39
CA VAL A 21 -10.67 -2.66 -0.81
C VAL A 21 -9.15 -2.56 -0.89
N THR A 22 -8.49 -2.36 0.26
CA THR A 22 -7.03 -2.28 0.32
C THR A 22 -6.40 -3.62 -0.01
N ALA A 23 -6.95 -4.72 0.52
CA ALA A 23 -6.46 -6.07 0.25
C ALA A 23 -6.61 -6.46 -1.22
N GLU A 24 -7.76 -6.18 -1.85
CA GLU A 24 -7.99 -6.45 -3.27
C GLU A 24 -6.97 -5.70 -4.16
N ILE A 25 -6.67 -4.44 -3.84
CA ILE A 25 -5.65 -3.67 -4.58
C ILE A 25 -4.24 -4.21 -4.34
N GLU A 26 -3.90 -4.56 -3.10
CA GLU A 26 -2.59 -5.14 -2.75
C GLU A 26 -2.36 -6.51 -3.40
N GLU A 27 -3.41 -7.32 -3.52
CA GLU A 27 -3.40 -8.60 -4.23
C GLU A 27 -3.04 -8.41 -5.71
N GLU A 28 -3.66 -7.46 -6.40
CA GLU A 28 -3.37 -7.16 -7.81
C GLU A 28 -1.92 -6.65 -8.00
N ILE A 29 -1.46 -5.76 -7.12
CA ILE A 29 -0.06 -5.28 -7.16
C ILE A 29 0.90 -6.46 -6.98
N THR A 30 0.63 -7.33 -6.01
CA THR A 30 1.48 -8.49 -5.69
C THR A 30 1.47 -9.52 -6.83
N SER A 31 0.30 -9.81 -7.38
CA SER A 31 0.13 -10.72 -8.52
C SER A 31 0.90 -10.23 -9.75
N SER A 32 0.86 -8.93 -10.04
CA SER A 32 1.64 -8.36 -11.15
C SER A 32 3.16 -8.49 -10.95
N LEU A 33 3.64 -8.36 -9.71
CA LEU A 33 5.05 -8.57 -9.37
C LEU A 33 5.47 -10.03 -9.56
N ILE A 34 4.66 -10.98 -9.07
CA ILE A 34 4.91 -12.41 -9.25
C ILE A 34 4.93 -12.76 -10.74
N ALA A 35 3.99 -12.26 -11.53
CA ALA A 35 3.93 -12.49 -12.97
C ALA A 35 5.18 -11.98 -13.69
N MET A 36 5.67 -10.78 -13.31
CA MET A 36 6.92 -10.22 -13.86
C MET A 36 8.13 -11.11 -13.52
N TYR A 37 8.22 -11.65 -12.30
CA TYR A 37 9.34 -12.52 -11.92
C TYR A 37 9.32 -13.89 -12.62
N ARG A 38 8.14 -14.40 -12.94
CA ARG A 38 8.01 -15.68 -13.66
C ARG A 38 8.47 -15.59 -15.11
N ASP A 39 8.39 -14.41 -15.71
CA ASP A 39 8.75 -14.18 -17.11
C ASP A 39 9.24 -12.74 -17.29
N THR A 40 10.55 -12.57 -17.10
CA THR A 40 11.21 -11.25 -17.14
C THR A 40 11.35 -10.67 -18.54
N ASN A 41 11.09 -11.47 -19.59
CA ASN A 41 11.16 -11.04 -20.98
C ASN A 41 9.84 -10.48 -21.51
N ASP A 42 8.73 -10.73 -20.81
CA ASP A 42 7.40 -10.23 -21.18
C ASP A 42 7.25 -8.73 -20.86
N ARG A 43 7.25 -7.91 -21.91
CA ARG A 43 7.11 -6.45 -21.81
C ARG A 43 5.76 -6.02 -21.24
N ASN A 44 4.69 -6.77 -21.48
CA ASN A 44 3.36 -6.40 -20.99
C ASN A 44 3.28 -6.61 -19.47
N LYS A 45 3.77 -7.74 -18.96
CA LYS A 45 3.87 -7.99 -17.51
C LYS A 45 4.76 -6.95 -16.83
N ARG A 46 5.90 -6.60 -17.45
CA ARG A 46 6.78 -5.53 -16.95
C ARG A 46 6.07 -4.17 -16.91
N ASN A 47 5.38 -3.78 -17.98
CA ASN A 47 4.68 -2.49 -18.05
C ASN A 47 3.55 -2.40 -17.01
N LEU A 48 2.78 -3.48 -16.84
CA LEU A 48 1.73 -3.54 -15.81
C LEU A 48 2.33 -3.42 -14.41
N HIS A 49 3.38 -4.18 -14.11
CA HIS A 49 4.07 -4.06 -12.81
C HIS A 49 4.58 -2.64 -12.58
N MET A 50 5.21 -2.03 -13.59
CA MET A 50 5.72 -0.65 -13.49
C MET A 50 4.59 0.37 -13.29
N TYR A 51 3.44 0.20 -13.95
CA TYR A 51 2.27 1.06 -13.73
C TYR A 51 1.74 0.91 -12.29
N ASN A 52 1.60 -0.32 -11.82
CA ASN A 52 1.17 -0.61 -10.45
C ASN A 52 2.10 0.03 -9.41
N GLN A 53 3.42 -0.06 -9.61
CA GLN A 53 4.41 0.53 -8.71
C GLN A 53 4.47 2.07 -8.77
N ASN A 54 4.37 2.66 -9.97
CA ASN A 54 4.57 4.10 -10.15
C ASN A 54 3.28 4.93 -10.07
N THR A 55 2.11 4.30 -10.16
CA THR A 55 0.81 4.99 -10.20
C THR A 55 -0.13 4.47 -9.13
N ILE A 56 -0.43 3.17 -9.12
CA ILE A 56 -1.43 2.61 -8.21
C ILE A 56 -0.95 2.60 -6.76
N GLN A 57 0.27 2.13 -6.49
CA GLN A 57 0.79 2.08 -5.12
C GLN A 57 0.96 3.48 -4.48
N PRO A 58 1.46 4.51 -5.18
CA PRO A 58 1.43 5.89 -4.68
C PRO A 58 0.02 6.40 -4.38
N LEU A 59 -0.95 6.09 -5.24
CA LEU A 59 -2.35 6.45 -5.01
C LEU A 59 -2.89 5.77 -3.75
N LEU A 60 -2.66 4.46 -3.61
CA LEU A 60 -3.06 3.70 -2.44
C LEU A 60 -2.45 4.28 -1.16
N LYS A 61 -1.15 4.64 -1.16
CA LYS A 61 -0.49 5.30 -0.02
C LYS A 61 -1.20 6.60 0.39
N ARG A 62 -1.65 7.42 -0.57
CA ARG A 62 -2.43 8.65 -0.30
C ARG A 62 -3.78 8.33 0.33
N TYR A 63 -4.49 7.35 -0.21
CA TYR A 63 -5.80 6.98 0.31
C TYR A 63 -5.71 6.34 1.70
N ASN A 64 -4.71 5.51 1.96
CA ASN A 64 -4.45 4.96 3.28
C ASN A 64 -4.18 6.06 4.31
N ALA A 65 -3.43 7.11 3.96
CA ALA A 65 -3.26 8.27 4.84
C ALA A 65 -4.59 9.01 5.11
N LYS A 66 -5.46 9.14 4.11
CA LYS A 66 -6.81 9.72 4.30
C LYS A 66 -7.70 8.83 5.15
N PHE A 67 -7.62 7.50 5.01
CA PHE A 67 -8.35 6.56 5.88
C PHE A 67 -7.86 6.65 7.33
N ASP A 68 -6.53 6.69 7.54
CA ASP A 68 -5.95 6.89 8.86
C ASP A 68 -6.39 8.22 9.48
N GLN A 69 -6.47 9.29 8.68
CA GLN A 69 -6.98 10.59 9.12
C GLN A 69 -8.45 10.51 9.52
N LYS A 70 -9.33 9.99 8.65
CA LYS A 70 -10.76 9.82 8.94
C LYS A 70 -10.98 8.98 10.21
N PHE A 71 -10.19 7.92 10.39
CA PHE A 71 -10.24 7.10 11.58
C PHE A 71 -9.91 7.92 12.84
N ARG A 72 -8.85 8.73 12.83
CA ARG A 72 -8.50 9.56 14.01
C ARG A 72 -9.51 10.65 14.31
N GLU A 73 -10.14 11.22 13.29
CA GLU A 73 -11.15 12.27 13.44
C GLU A 73 -12.51 11.73 13.89
N SER A 74 -12.72 10.41 13.80
CA SER A 74 -13.96 9.78 14.24
C SER A 74 -14.06 9.78 15.77
N PRO A 75 -15.16 10.31 16.36
CA PRO A 75 -15.37 10.29 17.81
C PRO A 75 -15.58 8.86 18.35
N PHE A 76 -15.84 7.89 17.48
CA PHE A 76 -16.08 6.49 17.86
C PHE A 76 -14.79 5.67 17.97
N SER A 77 -13.64 6.20 17.56
CA SER A 77 -12.37 5.46 17.53
C SER A 77 -11.85 5.09 18.92
N ASP A 78 -12.07 5.96 19.91
CA ASP A 78 -11.72 5.69 21.30
C ASP A 78 -12.69 4.72 21.98
N LEU A 79 -13.90 4.56 21.42
CA LEU A 79 -14.93 3.65 21.92
C LEU A 79 -14.78 2.21 21.39
N LEU A 80 -13.83 1.96 20.49
CA LEU A 80 -13.54 0.62 19.99
C LEU A 80 -12.98 -0.29 21.08
N ASN A 81 -13.41 -1.55 21.07
CA ASN A 81 -12.95 -2.58 22.00
C ASN A 81 -11.41 -2.70 22.00
N GLU A 82 -10.78 -2.44 23.14
CA GLU A 82 -9.32 -2.44 23.26
C GLU A 82 -8.66 -3.81 23.06
N GLN A 83 -9.32 -4.90 23.48
CA GLN A 83 -8.78 -6.24 23.28
C GLN A 83 -8.69 -6.59 21.79
N LYS A 84 -9.63 -6.08 20.98
CA LYS A 84 -9.67 -6.33 19.53
C LYS A 84 -8.84 -5.35 18.71
N TYR A 85 -8.85 -4.05 19.06
CA TYR A 85 -8.32 -3.00 18.17
C TYR A 85 -7.09 -2.24 18.67
N SER A 86 -6.62 -2.46 19.90
CA SER A 86 -5.52 -1.67 20.50
C SER A 86 -4.27 -1.60 19.63
N PHE A 87 -3.85 -2.72 19.02
CA PHE A 87 -2.68 -2.74 18.13
C PHE A 87 -2.92 -1.94 16.84
N MET A 88 -4.07 -2.11 16.19
CA MET A 88 -4.44 -1.37 14.98
C MET A 88 -4.42 0.14 15.26
N LYS A 89 -4.99 0.59 16.38
CA LYS A 89 -4.99 2.00 16.78
C LYS A 89 -3.57 2.56 16.90
N LYS A 90 -2.68 1.82 17.58
CA LYS A 90 -1.26 2.19 17.71
C LYS A 90 -0.56 2.26 16.35
N ALA A 91 -0.76 1.24 15.51
CA ALA A 91 -0.16 1.19 14.18
C ALA A 91 -0.61 2.36 13.29
N ARG A 92 -1.90 2.68 13.26
CA ARG A 92 -2.45 3.82 12.51
C ARG A 92 -1.91 5.16 13.02
N LEU A 93 -1.79 5.32 14.34
CA LEU A 93 -1.22 6.53 14.92
C LEU A 93 0.24 6.75 14.48
N VAL A 94 1.06 5.70 14.56
CA VAL A 94 2.47 5.77 14.13
C VAL A 94 2.58 6.04 12.64
N LYS A 95 1.86 5.26 11.81
CA LYS A 95 1.85 5.43 10.35
C LYS A 95 1.53 6.86 9.96
N SER A 96 0.52 7.46 10.58
CA SER A 96 0.15 8.82 10.22
C SER A 96 1.10 9.88 10.73
N LYS A 97 1.79 9.69 11.87
CA LYS A 97 2.83 10.62 12.30
C LYS A 97 4.02 10.59 11.34
N MET A 98 4.29 9.44 10.74
CA MET A 98 5.37 9.25 9.76
C MET A 98 4.96 9.67 8.35
N PHE A 99 3.66 9.80 8.06
CA PHE A 99 3.19 10.13 6.73
C PHE A 99 3.57 11.56 6.35
N ASN A 100 4.18 11.69 5.17
CA ASN A 100 4.45 12.97 4.55
C ASN A 100 4.20 12.81 3.04
N GLU A 101 3.32 13.65 2.49
CA GLU A 101 2.96 13.63 1.07
C GLU A 101 4.19 13.74 0.15
N LYS A 102 5.22 14.51 0.56
CA LYS A 102 6.48 14.65 -0.20
C LYS A 102 7.23 13.33 -0.33
N ASN A 103 7.09 12.42 0.64
CA ASN A 103 7.76 11.12 0.62
C ASN A 103 7.19 10.20 -0.46
N ILE A 104 5.97 10.44 -0.95
CA ILE A 104 5.38 9.62 -2.01
C ILE A 104 6.17 9.77 -3.31
N ALA A 105 6.49 11.01 -3.69
CA ALA A 105 7.31 11.28 -4.87
C ALA A 105 8.73 10.72 -4.72
N LEU A 106 9.29 10.75 -3.50
CA LEU A 106 10.58 10.14 -3.19
C LEU A 106 10.54 8.62 -3.33
N SER A 107 9.51 7.94 -2.82
CA SER A 107 9.34 6.49 -2.98
C SER A 107 9.26 6.06 -4.44
N ILE A 108 8.66 6.86 -5.33
CA ILE A 108 8.64 6.56 -6.78
C ILE A 108 10.06 6.60 -7.36
N LYS A 109 10.86 7.60 -6.98
CA LYS A 109 12.27 7.71 -7.42
C LYS A 109 13.10 6.55 -6.89
N GLU A 110 12.94 6.22 -5.61
CA GLU A 110 13.57 5.09 -4.95
C GLU A 110 13.24 3.77 -5.67
N GLN A 111 11.95 3.52 -5.96
CA GLN A 111 11.51 2.30 -6.63
C GLN A 111 12.14 2.16 -8.03
N LYS A 112 12.25 3.26 -8.79
CA LYS A 112 12.95 3.27 -10.09
C LYS A 112 14.42 2.89 -9.95
N LEU A 113 15.10 3.36 -8.91
CA LEU A 113 16.50 3.00 -8.63
C LEU A 113 16.63 1.52 -8.23
N ILE A 114 15.72 1.01 -7.39
CA ILE A 114 15.68 -0.40 -6.99
C ILE A 114 15.46 -1.30 -8.21
N THR A 115 14.51 -0.96 -9.08
CA THR A 115 14.26 -1.72 -10.31
C THR A 115 15.49 -1.72 -11.23
N LYS A 116 16.12 -0.57 -11.44
CA LYS A 116 17.37 -0.48 -12.23
C LYS A 116 18.50 -1.32 -11.63
N TYR A 117 18.67 -1.28 -10.31
CA TYR A 117 19.66 -2.10 -9.62
C TYR A 117 19.40 -3.60 -9.85
N ARG A 118 18.15 -4.04 -9.72
CA ARG A 118 17.76 -5.44 -9.96
C ARG A 118 18.03 -5.88 -11.39
N GLU A 119 17.71 -5.04 -12.38
CA GLU A 119 18.00 -5.31 -13.79
C GLU A 119 19.51 -5.45 -14.07
N ILE A 120 20.35 -4.64 -13.43
CA ILE A 120 21.80 -4.76 -13.56
C ILE A 120 22.29 -6.08 -12.98
N ILE A 121 21.89 -6.41 -11.75
CA ILE A 121 22.32 -7.64 -11.07
C ILE A 121 21.80 -8.91 -11.77
N SER A 122 20.57 -8.89 -12.30
CA SER A 122 20.00 -10.05 -13.00
C SER A 122 20.66 -10.36 -14.34
N ASN A 123 21.34 -9.38 -14.95
CA ASN A 123 22.02 -9.55 -16.24
C ASN A 123 23.50 -9.94 -16.08
N ILE A 124 23.99 -10.15 -14.86
CA ILE A 124 25.36 -10.61 -14.63
C ILE A 124 25.46 -12.07 -15.11
N SER A 125 26.21 -12.28 -16.19
CA SER A 125 26.59 -13.61 -16.69
C SER A 125 28.07 -13.88 -16.42
N ILE A 126 28.39 -15.05 -15.87
CA ILE A 126 29.77 -15.50 -15.68
C ILE A 126 29.99 -16.66 -16.64
N ASN A 127 31.01 -16.54 -17.50
CA ASN A 127 31.48 -17.69 -18.29
C ASN A 127 32.30 -18.58 -17.37
N TRP A 128 31.94 -19.85 -17.30
CA TRP A 128 32.63 -20.88 -16.52
C TRP A 128 33.29 -21.86 -17.50
N GLU A 129 34.55 -22.24 -17.23
CA GLU A 129 35.30 -23.26 -17.98
C GLU A 129 35.18 -24.63 -17.33
#